data_AF-A0A250KVJ7-F1
#
_entry.id   AF-A0A250KVJ7-F1
#
_cell.length_a   1.000
_cell.length_b   1.000
_cell.length_c   1.000
_cell.angle_alpha   90.00
_cell.angle_beta   90.00
_cell.angle_gamma   90.00
#
_symmetry.space_group_name_H-M   'P 1'
#
loop_
_entity.id
_entity.type
_entity.pdbx_description
1 polymer ?
#
loop_
_entity_poly.entity_id
_entity_poly.type
_entity_poly.pdbx_seq_one_letter_code
_entity_poly.pdbx_strand_id
1 'polypeptide(L)' 'MAGRLPRNGRLSADDQEANRLHSSIRVIIEHILSGIKRCRVVKDVFRNTKEGYDDVVIELACGLHNYRRYCRNQSY' A
#
# COMPACT_ATOMS: atom_id res chain seq x y z
N MET A 1 14.01 18.79 -4.62
CA MET A 1 14.19 17.34 -4.89
C MET A 1 14.82 16.74 -3.65
N ALA A 2 14.06 15.96 -2.87
CA ALA A 2 14.52 15.35 -1.62
C ALA A 2 15.58 14.27 -1.92
N GLY A 3 16.85 14.68 -1.96
CA GLY A 3 17.98 13.79 -2.08
C GLY A 3 18.16 13.02 -0.77
N ARG A 4 18.22 11.68 -0.86
CA ARG A 4 18.60 10.84 0.28
C ARG A 4 19.92 11.34 0.86
N LEU A 5 19.90 11.81 2.11
CA LEU A 5 21.12 12.07 2.86
C LEU A 5 21.91 10.74 3.04
N PRO A 6 23.25 10.80 3.09
CA PRO A 6 24.09 9.62 3.25
C PRO A 6 23.72 8.87 4.53
N ARG A 7 23.95 7.55 4.53
CA ARG A 7 23.68 6.68 5.68
C ARG A 7 24.43 7.26 6.90
N ASN A 8 23.67 7.72 7.91
CA ASN A 8 24.12 8.37 9.16
C ASN A 8 24.31 9.90 9.15
N GLY A 9 23.86 10.61 8.11
CA GLY A 9 23.77 12.08 8.14
C GLY A 9 22.60 12.57 9.00
N ARG A 10 22.76 13.70 9.71
CA ARG A 10 21.64 14.36 10.39
C ARG A 10 20.65 14.92 9.36
N LEU A 11 19.38 14.56 9.51
CA LEU A 11 18.29 15.16 8.73
C LEU A 11 18.07 16.60 9.19
N SER A 12 17.75 17.49 8.24
CA SER A 12 17.18 18.79 8.60
C SER A 12 15.84 18.61 9.33
N ALA A 13 15.42 19.60 10.10
CA ALA A 13 14.10 19.59 10.74
C ALA A 13 12.97 19.41 9.71
N ASP A 14 13.08 20.10 8.57
CA ASP A 14 12.11 20.03 7.46
C ASP A 14 12.07 18.62 6.82
N ASP A 15 13.25 18.02 6.59
CA ASP A 15 13.33 16.65 6.07
C ASP A 15 12.75 15.64 7.06
N GLN A 16 12.97 15.86 8.36
CA GLN A 16 12.41 15.00 9.39
C GLN A 16 10.89 15.11 9.43
N GLU A 17 10.33 16.30 9.25
CA GLU A 17 8.89 16.52 9.16
C GLU A 17 8.28 15.87 7.92
N ALA A 18 8.88 16.06 6.76
CA ALA A 18 8.47 15.40 5.52
C ALA A 18 8.49 13.87 5.66
N ASN A 19 9.55 13.32 6.28
CA ASN A 19 9.65 11.88 6.54
C ASN A 19 8.61 11.37 7.55
N ARG A 20 8.26 12.17 8.56
CA ARG A 20 7.18 11.85 9.51
C ARG A 20 5.83 11.76 8.78
N LEU A 21 5.51 12.75 7.95
CA LEU A 21 4.28 12.77 7.14
C LEU A 21 4.23 11.59 6.16
N HIS A 22 5.32 11.34 5.43
CA HIS A 22 5.37 10.22 4.51
C HIS A 22 5.22 8.88 5.25
N SER A 23 5.85 8.74 6.42
CA SER A 23 5.77 7.51 7.21
C SER A 23 4.39 7.27 7.79
N SER A 24 3.66 8.31 8.24
CA SER A 24 2.29 8.14 8.75
C SER A 24 1.34 7.65 7.66
N ILE A 25 1.46 8.18 6.44
CA ILE A 25 0.71 7.73 5.26
C ILE A 25 1.07 6.28 4.91
N ARG A 26 2.37 5.96 4.93
CA ARG A 26 2.87 4.62 4.57
C ARG A 26 2.28 3.52 5.45
N VAL A 27 2.12 3.75 6.76
CA VAL A 27 1.53 2.77 7.68
C VAL A 27 0.11 2.37 7.25
N ILE A 28 -0.71 3.34 6.87
CA ILE A 28 -2.08 3.10 6.40
C ILE A 28 -2.06 2.31 5.10
N ILE A 29 -1.22 2.72 4.14
CA ILE A 29 -1.07 2.05 2.85
C ILE A 29 -0.60 0.61 3.03
N GLU A 30 0.43 0.36 3.84
CA GLU A 30 0.94 -0.99 4.12
C GLU A 30 -0.13 -1.90 4.74
N HIS A 31 -0.99 -1.36 5.61
CA HIS A 31 -2.12 -2.12 6.17
C HIS A 31 -3.12 -2.55 5.08
N ILE A 32 -3.49 -1.63 4.18
CA ILE A 32 -4.38 -1.91 3.06
C ILE A 32 -3.74 -2.91 2.10
N LEU A 33 -2.47 -2.72 1.74
CA LEU A 33 -1.69 -3.63 0.88
C LEU A 33 -1.61 -5.04 1.47
N SER A 34 -1.35 -5.17 2.76
CA SER A 34 -1.40 -6.46 3.47
C SER A 34 -2.81 -7.08 3.44
N GLY A 35 -3.83 -6.23 3.49
CA GLY A 35 -5.23 -6.58 3.31
C GLY A 35 -5.54 -7.22 1.95
N ILE A 36 -5.21 -6.54 0.85
CA ILE A 36 -5.51 -6.99 -0.52
C ILE A 36 -4.64 -8.17 -0.96
N LYS A 37 -3.41 -8.30 -0.43
CA LYS A 37 -2.50 -9.44 -0.69
C LYS A 37 -3.06 -10.80 -0.28
N ARG A 38 -4.17 -10.83 0.47
CA ARG A 38 -4.95 -12.04 0.73
C ARG A 38 -5.51 -12.69 -0.54
N CYS A 39 -5.79 -11.90 -1.59
CA CYS A 39 -6.29 -12.40 -2.87
C CYS A 39 -5.26 -13.23 -3.66
N ARG A 40 -3.99 -13.30 -3.19
CA ARG A 40 -2.83 -14.01 -3.78
C ARG A 40 -2.42 -13.56 -5.18
N VAL A 41 -3.35 -13.26 -6.07
CA VAL A 41 -3.10 -12.71 -7.41
C VAL A 41 -2.31 -11.40 -7.39
N VAL A 42 -2.48 -10.59 -6.33
CA VAL A 42 -1.72 -9.34 -6.10
C VAL A 42 -0.45 -9.53 -5.24
N LYS A 43 -0.18 -10.75 -4.78
CA LYS A 43 0.97 -11.10 -3.94
C LYS A 43 2.00 -11.92 -4.71
N ASP A 44 1.53 -12.95 -5.40
CA ASP A 44 2.34 -13.90 -6.15
C ASP A 44 2.64 -13.30 -7.55
N VAL A 45 3.54 -13.94 -8.31
CA VAL A 45 3.90 -13.45 -9.66
C VAL A 45 2.66 -13.43 -10.56
N PHE A 46 2.26 -12.24 -10.99
CA PHE A 46 1.19 -12.03 -11.95
C PHE A 46 1.70 -12.38 -13.36
N ARG A 47 1.19 -13.47 -13.94
CA ARG A 47 1.64 -14.01 -15.24
C ARG A 47 0.79 -13.58 -16.42
N ASN A 48 -0.31 -12.87 -16.18
CA ASN A 48 -1.15 -12.36 -17.25
C ASN A 48 -0.45 -11.17 -17.91
N THR A 49 -0.25 -11.25 -19.22
CA THR A 49 0.47 -10.24 -20.01
C THR A 49 -0.47 -9.32 -20.78
N LYS A 50 -1.79 -9.44 -20.59
CA LYS A 50 -2.76 -8.55 -21.21
C LYS A 50 -2.61 -7.14 -20.64
N GLU A 51 -2.50 -6.16 -21.53
CA GLU A 51 -2.36 -4.74 -21.17
C GLU A 51 -3.56 -4.27 -20.31
N GLY A 52 -3.25 -3.53 -19.24
CA GLY A 52 -4.22 -2.95 -18.30
C GLY A 52 -4.92 -3.95 -17.37
N TYR A 53 -4.61 -5.25 -17.45
CA TYR A 53 -5.26 -6.25 -16.60
C TYR A 53 -4.74 -6.27 -15.17
N ASP A 54 -3.54 -5.75 -14.95
CA ASP A 54 -2.96 -5.51 -13.64
C ASP A 54 -3.76 -4.47 -12.85
N ASP A 55 -4.15 -3.36 -13.47
CA ASP A 55 -5.01 -2.35 -12.84
C ASP A 55 -6.37 -2.93 -12.45
N VAL A 56 -7.02 -3.67 -13.36
CA VAL A 56 -8.30 -4.36 -13.10
C VAL A 56 -8.18 -5.33 -11.92
N VAL A 57 -7.08 -6.07 -11.85
CA VAL A 57 -6.85 -7.03 -10.77
C VAL A 57 -6.64 -6.34 -9.42
N ILE A 58 -5.95 -5.21 -9.39
CA ILE A 58 -5.79 -4.40 -8.18
C ILE A 58 -7.13 -3.83 -7.75
N GLU A 59 -7.93 -3.27 -8.66
CA GLU A 59 -9.26 -2.72 -8.37
C GLU A 59 -10.19 -3.78 -7.76
N LEU A 60 -10.24 -4.97 -8.37
CA LEU A 60 -11.02 -6.10 -7.85
C LEU A 60 -10.53 -6.56 -6.46
N ALA A 61 -9.22 -6.63 -6.24
CA ALA A 61 -8.66 -7.01 -4.94
C ALA A 61 -8.99 -5.98 -3.84
N CYS A 62 -8.96 -4.68 -4.18
CA CYS A 62 -9.42 -3.59 -3.31
C CYS A 62 -10.91 -3.73 -2.99
N GLY A 63 -11.75 -3.97 -4.00
CA GLY A 63 -13.19 -4.22 -3.83
C GLY A 63 -13.48 -5.40 -2.89
N LEU A 64 -12.80 -6.54 -3.09
CA LEU A 64 -12.92 -7.72 -2.23
C LEU A 64 -12.45 -7.45 -0.79
N HIS A 65 -11.38 -6.68 -0.61
CA HIS A 65 -10.93 -6.27 0.72
C HIS A 65 -11.98 -5.41 1.43
N ASN A 66 -12.56 -4.43 0.72
CA ASN A 66 -13.59 -3.54 1.25
C ASN A 66 -14.86 -4.32 1.61
N TYR A 67 -15.33 -5.21 0.72
CA TYR A 67 -16.47 -6.08 1.00
C TYR A 67 -16.25 -6.95 2.24
N ARG A 68 -15.06 -7.57 2.36
CA ARG A 68 -14.70 -8.35 3.55
C ARG A 68 -14.68 -7.50 4.82
N ARG A 69 -14.22 -6.24 4.74
CA ARG A 69 -14.24 -5.30 5.89
C ARG A 69 -15.67 -4.97 6.28
N TYR A 70 -16.54 -4.68 5.31
CA TYR A 70 -17.96 -4.42 5.51
C TYR A 70 -18.65 -5.60 6.23
N CYS A 71 -18.52 -6.82 5.72
CA CYS A 71 -19.15 -8.00 6.34
C CYS A 71 -18.66 -8.26 7.77
N ARG A 72 -17.37 -8.01 8.07
CA ARG A 72 -16.82 -8.14 9.43
C ARG A 72 -17.39 -7.10 10.38
N ASN A 73 -17.61 -5.88 9.92
CA ASN A 73 -18.16 -4.81 10.75
C ASN A 73 -19.66 -5.01 11.01
N GLN A 74 -20.40 -5.68 10.11
CA GLN A 74 -21.79 -6.07 10.33
C GLN A 74 -21.97 -7.27 11.28
N SER A 75 -20.89 -7.98 11.61
CA SER A 75 -20.94 -9.15 12.50
C SER A 75 -20.81 -8.80 13.99
N TYR A 76 -20.83 -7.51 14.33
CA TYR A 76 -20.84 -6.92 15.67
C TYR A 76 -22.05 -5.99 15.78
#